data_AF-A0A497A338-F1
#
_entry.id   AF-A0A497A338-F1
#
_cell.length_a   1.000
_cell.length_b   1.000
_cell.length_c   1.000
_cell.angle_alpha   90.00
_cell.angle_beta   90.00
_cell.angle_gamma   90.00
#
_symmetry.space_group_name_H-M   'P 1'
#
loop_
_entity.id
_entity.type
_entity.pdbx_description
1 polymer ?
#
loop_
_entity_poly.entity_id
_entity_poly.type
_entity_poly.pdbx_seq_one_letter_code
_entity_poly.pdbx_strand_id
1 'polypeptide(L)'
;MRKRFANLPVTLMIVGLLVALLAGCGPTPTPIVEKVEVPVEQTVVVTREVMITATPAPTPEPALTIIDGAGRVVTIPRTPERIVSIASAATETLYAIGCGDEIVGRDKYSDYPPEVQEKPSV
;
A
#
# COMPACT_ATOMS: atom_id res chain seq x y z
N MET A 1 21.18 52.22 15.86
CA MET A 1 21.25 50.90 16.55
C MET A 1 19.88 50.31 16.97
N ARG A 2 18.71 50.84 16.56
CA ARG A 2 17.39 50.36 17.03
C ARG A 2 16.67 49.31 16.15
N LYS A 3 17.09 49.12 14.90
CA LYS A 3 16.43 48.21 13.94
C LYS A 3 16.64 46.71 14.23
N ARG A 4 17.68 46.34 14.99
CA ARG A 4 17.96 44.93 15.36
C ARG A 4 17.03 44.40 16.45
N PHE A 5 16.42 45.28 17.26
CA PHE A 5 15.51 44.89 18.35
C PHE A 5 14.03 44.79 17.92
N ALA A 6 13.62 45.54 16.89
CA ALA A 6 12.24 45.51 16.39
C ALA A 6 11.88 44.18 15.69
N ASN A 7 12.87 43.49 15.13
CA ASN A 7 12.67 42.22 14.41
C ASN A 7 12.89 41.00 15.33
N LEU A 8 13.45 41.20 16.52
CA LEU A 8 13.75 40.16 17.50
C LEU A 8 12.50 39.36 17.95
N PRO A 9 11.32 39.95 18.21
CA PRO A 9 10.14 39.16 18.58
C PRO A 9 9.63 38.32 17.41
N VAL A 10 9.74 38.82 16.17
CA VAL A 10 9.34 38.11 14.95
C VAL A 10 10.29 36.93 14.69
N THR A 11 11.60 37.13 14.84
CA THR A 11 12.58 36.06 14.71
C THR A 11 12.38 34.98 15.79
N LEU A 12 12.10 35.36 17.04
CA LEU A 12 11.79 34.42 18.12
C LEU A 12 10.53 33.60 17.82
N MET A 13 9.49 34.23 17.24
CA MET A 13 8.26 33.53 16.87
C MET A 13 8.50 32.53 15.73
N ILE A 14 9.27 32.92 14.70
CA ILE A 14 9.60 32.04 13.56
C ILE A 14 10.44 30.84 14.03
N VAL A 15 11.45 31.08 14.87
CA VAL A 15 12.29 30.00 15.43
C VAL A 15 11.46 29.07 16.33
N GLY A 16 10.58 29.62 17.17
CA GLY A 16 9.68 28.82 18.00
C GLY A 16 8.74 27.92 17.19
N LEU A 17 8.17 28.45 16.09
CA LEU A 17 7.32 27.68 15.18
C LEU A 17 8.11 26.55 14.49
N LEU A 18 9.35 26.82 14.06
CA LEU A 18 10.24 25.84 13.43
C LEU A 18 10.64 24.71 14.39
N VAL A 19 10.88 25.02 15.67
CA VAL A 19 11.19 24.00 16.69
C VAL A 19 9.97 23.13 17.00
N ALA A 20 8.76 23.71 17.03
CA ALA A 20 7.53 22.96 17.25
C ALA A 20 7.22 21.95 16.13
N LEU A 21 7.55 22.29 14.88
CA LEU A 21 7.38 21.41 13.72
C LEU A 21 8.27 20.15 13.75
N LEU A 22 9.36 20.16 14.52
CA LEU A 22 10.34 19.06 14.58
C LEU A 22 10.04 18.03 15.70
N ALA A 23 9.05 18.26 16.57
CA ALA A 23 8.80 17.44 17.76
C ALA A 23 7.74 16.32 17.57
N GLY A 24 7.46 15.90 16.33
CA GLY A 24 6.32 15.04 16.00
C GLY A 24 6.50 13.51 16.10
N CYS A 25 7.68 12.97 16.43
CA CYS A 25 7.87 11.52 16.52
C CYS A 25 7.58 10.97 17.92
N GLY A 26 6.37 10.46 18.13
CA GLY A 26 6.04 9.57 19.25
C GLY A 26 6.08 8.10 18.82
N PRO A 27 6.41 7.15 19.72
CA PRO A 27 6.40 5.72 19.39
C PRO A 27 4.98 5.20 19.19
N THR A 28 4.74 4.58 18.03
CA THR A 28 3.50 3.88 17.68
C THR A 28 3.35 2.59 18.49
N PRO A 29 2.18 2.31 19.09
CA PRO A 29 1.94 1.05 19.79
C PRO A 29 1.93 -0.13 18.80
N THR A 30 2.75 -1.14 19.08
CA THR A 30 2.82 -2.40 18.33
C THR A 30 1.58 -3.25 18.62
N PRO A 31 0.75 -3.61 17.63
CA PRO A 31 -0.34 -4.56 17.84
C PRO A 31 0.23 -5.99 17.94
N ILE A 32 -0.24 -6.70 18.96
CA ILE A 32 0.08 -8.10 19.24
C ILE A 32 -0.80 -8.95 18.31
N VAL A 33 -0.18 -9.65 17.35
CA VAL A 33 -0.90 -10.59 16.48
C VAL A 33 -0.96 -11.94 17.18
N GLU A 34 -2.12 -12.24 17.76
CA GLU A 34 -2.47 -13.54 18.31
C GLU A 34 -2.68 -14.54 17.16
N LYS A 35 -1.85 -15.59 17.16
CA LYS A 35 -1.86 -16.66 16.15
C LYS A 35 -3.08 -17.56 16.38
N VAL A 36 -4.09 -17.44 15.53
CA VAL A 36 -5.22 -18.38 15.48
C VAL A 36 -4.76 -19.63 14.74
N GLU A 37 -4.48 -20.70 15.49
CA GLU A 37 -4.29 -22.04 14.96
C GLU A 37 -5.65 -22.68 14.70
N VAL A 38 -5.98 -22.88 13.41
CA VAL A 38 -7.18 -23.60 12.98
C VAL A 38 -6.90 -25.11 13.02
N PRO A 39 -7.74 -25.92 13.70
CA PRO A 39 -7.56 -27.37 13.74
C PRO A 39 -7.96 -27.97 12.39
N VAL A 40 -7.06 -28.73 11.78
CA VAL A 40 -7.35 -29.55 10.60
C VAL A 40 -7.95 -30.86 11.08
N GLU A 41 -9.27 -30.99 11.01
CA GLU A 41 -9.97 -32.27 11.20
C GLU A 41 -9.93 -33.06 9.88
N GLN A 42 -9.14 -34.14 9.87
CA GLN A 42 -9.10 -35.11 8.78
C GLN A 42 -10.25 -36.10 8.94
N THR A 43 -11.13 -36.18 7.94
CA THR A 43 -12.04 -37.32 7.78
C THR A 43 -11.78 -38.01 6.45
N VAL A 44 -11.36 -39.26 6.54
CA VAL A 44 -11.06 -40.20 5.47
C VAL A 44 -12.36 -40.85 4.99
N VAL A 45 -12.68 -40.82 3.69
CA VAL A 45 -13.62 -41.78 3.10
C VAL A 45 -13.19 -42.22 1.70
N VAL A 46 -13.01 -43.54 1.61
CA VAL A 46 -12.76 -44.46 0.50
C VAL A 46 -13.68 -44.24 -0.72
N THR A 47 -13.17 -44.30 -1.95
CA THR A 47 -13.66 -45.20 -3.04
C THR A 47 -12.96 -45.03 -4.40
N ARG A 48 -12.63 -46.18 -5.01
CA ARG A 48 -12.58 -46.52 -6.45
C ARG A 48 -11.54 -45.80 -7.33
N GLU A 49 -10.59 -46.58 -7.85
CA GLU A 49 -9.66 -46.17 -8.90
C GLU A 49 -10.41 -45.88 -10.21
N VAL A 50 -10.85 -44.64 -10.36
CA VAL A 50 -11.06 -43.99 -11.64
C VAL A 50 -9.77 -43.25 -11.93
N MET A 51 -9.18 -43.40 -13.12
CA MET A 51 -8.10 -42.51 -13.55
C MET A 51 -8.67 -41.10 -13.69
N ILE A 52 -8.62 -40.35 -12.60
CA ILE A 52 -8.86 -38.92 -12.54
C ILE A 52 -7.59 -38.29 -13.09
N THR A 53 -7.67 -37.72 -14.29
CA THR A 53 -6.70 -36.69 -14.69
C THR A 53 -6.86 -35.60 -13.64
N ALA A 54 -5.96 -35.57 -12.65
CA ALA A 54 -6.03 -34.62 -11.56
C ALA A 54 -5.90 -33.22 -12.17
N THR A 55 -7.03 -32.51 -12.27
CA THR A 55 -7.03 -31.05 -12.40
C THR A 55 -6.21 -30.56 -11.21
N PRO A 56 -5.06 -29.91 -11.41
CA PRO A 56 -4.26 -29.43 -10.30
C PRO A 56 -5.14 -28.54 -9.44
N ALA A 57 -5.25 -28.88 -8.15
CA ALA A 57 -5.95 -28.05 -7.19
C ALA A 57 -5.29 -26.65 -7.20
N PRO A 58 -6.06 -25.56 -7.18
CA PRO A 58 -5.49 -24.22 -7.17
C PRO A 58 -4.61 -24.07 -5.93
N THR A 59 -3.30 -23.92 -6.14
CA THR A 59 -2.37 -23.57 -5.07
C THR A 59 -2.82 -22.23 -4.51
N PRO A 60 -3.12 -22.11 -3.19
CA PRO A 60 -3.51 -20.84 -2.62
C PRO A 60 -2.37 -19.83 -2.80
N GLU A 61 -2.65 -18.71 -3.48
CA GLU A 61 -1.68 -17.62 -3.57
C GLU A 61 -1.42 -17.06 -2.16
N PRO A 62 -0.16 -16.83 -1.78
CA PRO A 62 0.15 -16.31 -0.47
C PRO A 62 -0.38 -14.88 -0.32
N ALA A 63 -1.17 -14.64 0.72
CA ALA A 63 -1.61 -13.30 1.07
C ALA A 63 -0.44 -12.45 1.57
N LEU A 64 -0.35 -11.20 1.11
CA LEU A 64 0.65 -10.22 1.54
C LEU A 64 0.03 -9.27 2.56
N THR A 65 0.60 -9.22 3.77
CA THR A 65 0.22 -8.23 4.79
C THR A 65 1.35 -7.24 4.99
N ILE A 66 1.04 -5.95 4.84
CA ILE A 66 1.99 -4.82 4.96
C ILE A 66 1.42 -3.75 5.88
N ILE A 67 2.31 -2.96 6.50
CA ILE A 67 1.95 -1.70 7.15
C ILE A 67 2.30 -0.58 6.16
N ASP A 68 1.33 0.24 5.81
CA ASP A 68 1.55 1.34 4.86
C ASP A 68 2.18 2.58 5.52
N GLY A 69 2.49 3.60 4.72
CA GLY A 69 3.08 4.85 5.21
C GLY A 69 2.19 5.66 6.16
N ALA A 70 0.90 5.34 6.25
CA ALA A 70 -0.05 5.93 7.20
C ALA A 70 -0.22 5.10 8.48
N GLY A 71 0.52 3.99 8.63
CA GLY A 71 0.44 3.08 9.77
C GLY A 71 -0.74 2.13 9.74
N ARG A 72 -1.43 1.99 8.60
CA ARG A 72 -2.56 1.06 8.45
C ARG A 72 -2.04 -0.33 8.13
N VAL A 73 -2.66 -1.35 8.73
CA VAL A 73 -2.43 -2.75 8.34
C VAL A 73 -3.28 -3.04 7.11
N VAL A 74 -2.62 -3.40 6.01
CA VAL A 74 -3.25 -3.70 4.72
C VAL A 74 -2.92 -5.15 4.34
N THR A 75 -3.97 -5.94 4.11
CA THR A 75 -3.85 -7.31 3.60
C THR A 75 -4.30 -7.38 2.15
N ILE A 76 -3.41 -7.84 1.28
CA ILE A 76 -3.65 -8.12 -0.13
C ILE A 76 -3.80 -9.65 -0.25
N PRO A 77 -5.02 -10.18 -0.45
CA PRO A 77 -5.30 -11.61 -0.31
C PRO A 77 -4.75 -12.47 -1.45
N ARG A 78 -4.47 -11.86 -2.60
CA ARG A 78 -3.98 -12.47 -3.84
C ARG A 78 -3.38 -11.40 -4.74
N THR A 79 -2.69 -11.79 -5.81
CA THR A 79 -2.16 -10.84 -6.80
C THR A 79 -3.27 -9.89 -7.31
N PRO A 80 -3.08 -8.56 -7.26
CA PRO A 80 -4.07 -7.60 -7.74
C PRO A 80 -4.28 -7.68 -9.26
N GLU A 81 -5.53 -7.76 -9.69
CA GLU A 81 -5.91 -7.78 -11.13
C GLU A 81 -6.50 -6.45 -11.61
N ARG A 82 -6.83 -5.54 -10.69
CA ARG A 82 -7.39 -4.22 -10.99
C ARG A 82 -6.82 -3.17 -10.06
N ILE A 83 -6.17 -2.18 -10.64
CA ILE A 83 -5.41 -1.15 -9.93
C ILE A 83 -5.96 0.23 -10.31
N VAL A 84 -6.21 1.06 -9.30
CA VAL A 84 -6.42 2.50 -9.48
C VAL A 84 -5.15 3.20 -8.98
N SER A 85 -4.44 3.89 -9.85
CA SER A 85 -3.22 4.62 -9.50
C SER A 85 -3.50 6.11 -9.33
N ILE A 86 -3.19 6.67 -8.16
CA ILE A 86 -3.47 8.07 -7.81
C ILE A 86 -2.20 8.90 -7.52
N ALA A 87 -1.05 8.41 -7.99
CA ALA A 87 0.21 9.11 -7.90
C ALA A 87 1.03 8.85 -9.16
N SER A 88 1.46 9.90 -9.86
CA SER A 88 2.20 9.81 -11.12
C SER A 88 3.40 8.85 -11.02
N ALA A 89 4.21 8.96 -9.97
CA ALA A 89 5.35 8.06 -9.76
C ALA A 89 4.94 6.58 -9.61
N ALA A 90 3.80 6.30 -8.98
CA ALA A 90 3.30 4.93 -8.85
C ALA A 90 2.78 4.41 -10.20
N THR A 91 2.07 5.26 -10.96
CA THR A 91 1.62 4.95 -12.32
C THR A 91 2.79 4.54 -13.20
N GLU A 92 3.84 5.36 -13.24
CA GLU A 92 5.04 5.09 -14.05
C GLU A 92 5.75 3.82 -13.61
N THR A 93 5.84 3.58 -12.30
CA THR A 93 6.45 2.37 -11.75
C THR A 93 5.68 1.13 -12.17
N LEU A 94 4.33 1.16 -12.12
CA LEU A 94 3.48 0.05 -12.54
C LEU A 94 3.70 -0.30 -14.01
N TYR A 95 3.75 0.69 -14.90
CA TYR A 95 4.10 0.44 -16.30
C TYR A 95 5.51 -0.11 -16.46
N ALA A 96 6.49 0.45 -15.74
CA ALA A 96 7.88 0.02 -15.81
C ALA A 96 8.10 -1.44 -15.37
N ILE A 97 7.28 -1.95 -14.42
CA ILE A 97 7.33 -3.35 -13.98
C ILE A 97 6.40 -4.28 -14.79
N GLY A 98 5.77 -3.78 -15.85
CA GLY A 98 4.90 -4.56 -16.74
C GLY A 98 3.47 -4.75 -16.22
N CYS A 99 3.04 -3.97 -15.23
CA CYS A 99 1.70 -4.00 -14.64
C CYS A 99 0.77 -2.89 -15.18
N GLY A 100 1.02 -2.41 -16.40
CA GLY A 100 0.23 -1.34 -17.02
C GLY A 100 -1.19 -1.79 -17.42
N ASP A 101 -1.37 -3.07 -17.73
CA ASP A 101 -2.64 -3.64 -18.19
C ASP A 101 -3.66 -3.74 -17.04
N GLU A 102 -3.20 -3.99 -15.82
CA GLU A 102 -3.99 -4.09 -14.60
C GLU A 102 -4.50 -2.73 -14.11
N ILE A 103 -3.96 -1.62 -14.64
CA ILE A 103 -4.46 -0.27 -14.34
C ILE A 103 -5.83 -0.11 -15.00
N VAL A 104 -6.86 0.09 -14.16
CA VAL A 104 -8.25 0.32 -14.59
C VAL A 104 -8.69 1.77 -14.39
N GLY A 105 -7.87 2.60 -13.74
CA GLY A 105 -8.13 4.01 -13.52
C GLY A 105 -6.88 4.76 -13.05
N ARG A 106 -6.86 6.05 -13.33
CA ARG A 106 -5.77 6.96 -12.98
C ARG A 106 -6.31 8.24 -12.34
N ASP A 107 -5.47 8.97 -11.61
CA ASP A 107 -5.78 10.36 -11.29
C ASP A 107 -5.63 11.27 -12.54
N LYS A 108 -6.09 12.52 -12.42
CA LYS A 108 -6.07 13.50 -13.52
C LYS A 108 -4.67 13.99 -13.94
N TYR A 109 -3.66 13.82 -13.10
CA TYR A 109 -2.27 14.28 -13.26
C TYR A 109 -1.32 13.17 -13.73
N SER A 110 -1.71 11.91 -13.66
CA SER A 110 -0.97 10.78 -14.21
C SER A 110 -1.16 10.71 -15.73
N ASP A 111 -0.18 11.15 -16.51
CA ASP A 111 -0.27 11.30 -17.97
C ASP A 111 0.85 10.60 -18.76
N TYR A 112 1.77 9.92 -18.08
CA TYR A 112 2.86 9.11 -18.63
C TYR A 112 2.82 7.67 -18.10
N PRO A 113 3.10 6.64 -18.93
CA PRO A 113 3.28 6.69 -20.38
C PRO A 113 2.01 7.12 -21.13
N PRO A 114 2.09 7.55 -22.42
CA PRO A 114 0.94 8.09 -23.14
C PRO A 114 -0.30 7.18 -23.14
N GLU A 115 -0.10 5.87 -23.17
CA GLU A 115 -1.15 4.84 -23.08
C GLU A 115 -1.99 4.89 -21.79
N VAL A 116 -1.48 5.47 -20.69
CA VAL A 116 -2.30 5.63 -19.47
C VAL A 116 -3.44 6.63 -19.65
N GLN A 117 -3.35 7.52 -20.65
CA GLN A 117 -4.40 8.49 -20.92
C GLN A 117 -5.68 7.84 -21.47
N GLU A 118 -5.59 6.59 -21.94
CA GLU A 118 -6.74 5.78 -22.35
C GLU A 118 -7.55 5.28 -21.14
N LYS A 119 -6.95 5.26 -19.94
CA LYS A 119 -7.62 4.83 -18.71
C LYS A 119 -8.52 5.94 -18.16
N PRO A 120 -9.69 5.59 -17.57
CA PRO A 120 -10.57 6.57 -16.92
C PRO A 120 -9.83 7.40 -15.87
N SER A 121 -10.12 8.71 -15.84
CA SER A 121 -9.75 9.56 -14.72
C SER A 121 -10.75 9.36 -13.59
N VAL A 122 -10.26 9.06 -12.39
CA VAL A 122 -11.06 8.87 -11.16
C VAL A 122 -10.62 9.80 -10.02
#